data_AF-A0A383BQP9-F1
#
_entry.id   AF-A0A383BQP9-F1
#
_cell.length_a   1.000
_cell.length_b   1.000
_cell.length_c   1.000
_cell.angle_alpha   90.00
_cell.angle_beta   90.00
_cell.angle_gamma   90.00
#
_symmetry.space_group_name_H-M   'P 1'
#
loop_
_entity.id
_entity.type
_entity.pdbx_description
1 polymer ?
#
loop_
_entity_poly.entity_id
_entity_poly.type
_entity_poly.pdbx_seq_one_letter_code
_entity_poly.pdbx_strand_id
1 'polypeptide(L)' 'VLSLAEIEAAGEIVYELIRASSQLSWPILNERAGVELWIKHENHNPAGAFKVTGGMI' A
#
# COMPACT_ATOMS: atom_id res chain seq x y z
N VAL A 1 10.27 17.52 7.47
CA VAL A 1 10.43 16.05 7.43
C VAL A 1 9.35 15.48 8.33
N LEU A 2 8.56 14.52 7.86
CA LEU A 2 7.57 13.85 8.70
C LEU A 2 8.29 12.82 9.57
N SER A 3 7.94 12.78 10.85
CA SER A 3 8.34 11.77 11.81
C SER A 3 7.57 10.46 11.60
N LEU A 4 8.10 9.36 12.13
CA LEU A 4 7.39 8.08 12.12
C LEU A 4 6.01 8.19 12.79
N ALA A 5 5.94 8.89 13.92
CA ALA A 5 4.70 9.09 14.66
C ALA A 5 3.64 9.85 13.82
N GLU A 6 4.05 10.84 13.02
CA GLU A 6 3.14 11.55 12.10
C GLU A 6 2.60 10.64 10.99
N ILE A 7 3.43 9.73 10.47
CA ILE A 7 3.02 8.75 9.45
C ILE A 7 2.06 7.72 10.05
N GLU A 8 2.36 7.21 11.24
CA GLU A 8 1.50 6.24 11.95
C GLU A 8 0.13 6.84 12.29
N ALA A 9 0.10 8.08 12.79
CA ALA A 9 -1.15 8.79 13.08
C ALA A 9 -2.00 9.03 11.83
N ALA A 10 -1.37 9.37 10.69
CA ALA A 10 -2.08 9.47 9.41
C ALA A 10 -2.61 8.10 8.95
N GLY A 11 -1.85 7.02 9.21
CA GLY A 11 -2.24 5.65 8.91
C GLY A 11 -3.56 5.24 9.58
N GLU A 12 -3.76 5.60 10.85
CA GLU A 12 -5.01 5.33 11.58
C GLU A 12 -6.23 5.92 10.84
N ILE A 13 -6.14 7.20 10.42
CA ILE A 13 -7.22 7.87 9.67
C ILE A 13 -7.48 7.17 8.33
N VAL A 14 -6.42 6.77 7.62
CA VAL A 14 -6.56 6.08 6.34
C VAL A 14 -7.28 4.74 6.51
N TYR A 15 -6.96 3.98 7.56
CA TYR A 15 -7.54 2.65 7.78
C TYR A 15 -9.00 2.67 8.26
N GLU A 16 -9.50 3.80 8.76
CA GLU A 16 -10.94 3.99 8.99
C GLU A 16 -11.75 4.06 7.68
N LEU A 17 -11.13 4.54 6.60
CA LEU A 17 -11.80 4.86 5.34
C LEU A 17 -11.49 3.87 4.21
N ILE A 18 -10.30 3.28 4.21
CA ILE A 18 -9.79 2.43 3.13
C ILE A 18 -9.29 1.11 3.72
N ARG A 19 -9.82 0.00 3.21
CA ARG A 19 -9.31 -1.33 3.55
C ARG A 19 -7.89 -1.51 3.02
N ALA A 20 -7.04 -2.17 3.80
CA ALA A 20 -5.71 -2.52 3.35
C ALA A 20 -5.76 -3.33 2.04
N SER A 21 -5.07 -2.84 1.00
CA SER A 21 -4.90 -3.56 -0.25
C SER A 21 -4.10 -4.86 -0.04
N SER A 22 -4.32 -5.86 -0.89
CA SER A 22 -3.60 -7.12 -0.79
C SER A 22 -2.10 -6.92 -1.02
N GLN A 23 -1.29 -7.69 -0.29
CA GLN A 23 0.14 -7.81 -0.50
C GLN A 23 0.45 -9.26 -0.81
N LEU A 24 0.88 -9.54 -2.04
CA LEU A 24 1.01 -10.90 -2.56
C LEU A 24 2.39 -11.11 -3.18
N SER A 25 2.93 -12.31 -2.98
CA SER A 25 4.15 -12.79 -3.63
C SER A 25 3.75 -13.76 -4.75
N TRP A 26 4.25 -13.52 -5.95
CA TRP A 26 3.84 -14.27 -7.15
C TRP A 26 5.00 -15.13 -7.65
N PRO A 27 4.86 -16.47 -7.69
CA PRO A 27 5.97 -17.37 -8.04
C PRO A 27 6.67 -17.02 -9.36
N ILE A 28 5.90 -16.70 -10.41
CA ILE A 28 6.45 -16.35 -11.73
C ILE A 28 7.26 -15.04 -11.74
N LEU A 29 6.94 -14.10 -10.84
CA LEU A 29 7.67 -12.84 -10.73
C LEU A 29 8.90 -13.02 -9.86
N ASN A 30 8.82 -13.85 -8.83
CA ASN A 30 9.97 -14.23 -8.02
C ASN A 30 11.04 -14.92 -8.86
N GLU A 31 10.63 -15.89 -9.69
CA GLU A 31 11.54 -16.58 -10.63
C GLU A 31 12.24 -15.59 -11.55
N ARG A 32 11.48 -14.66 -12.15
CA ARG A 32 12.04 -13.66 -13.06
C ARG A 32 12.96 -12.66 -12.38
N ALA A 33 12.70 -12.32 -11.12
CA ALA A 33 13.50 -11.37 -10.35
C ALA A 33 14.68 -12.02 -9.63
N GLY A 34 14.71 -13.35 -9.51
CA GLY A 34 15.72 -14.09 -8.76
C GLY A 34 15.65 -13.88 -7.24
N VAL A 35 14.57 -13.29 -6.73
CA VAL A 35 14.35 -12.97 -5.31
C VAL A 35 12.86 -13.07 -4.97
N GLU A 36 12.52 -13.20 -3.69
CA GLU A 36 11.14 -13.08 -3.25
C GLU A 36 10.66 -11.62 -3.39
N LEU A 37 9.68 -11.39 -4.26
CA LEU A 37 9.05 -10.11 -4.47
C LEU A 37 7.66 -10.07 -3.84
N TRP A 38 7.39 -8.96 -3.17
CA TRP A 38 6.06 -8.66 -2.64
C TRP A 38 5.45 -7.51 -3.43
N ILE A 39 4.25 -7.71 -3.96
CA ILE A 39 3.49 -6.70 -4.69
C ILE A 39 2.37 -6.20 -3.78
N LYS A 40 2.41 -4.90 -3.47
CA LYS A 40 1.32 -4.20 -2.80
C LYS A 40 0.33 -3.67 -3.85
N HIS A 41 -0.86 -4.26 -3.90
CA HIS A 41 -1.86 -3.98 -4.92
C HIS A 41 -2.68 -2.72 -4.64
N GLU A 42 -2.01 -1.57 -4.48
CA GLU A 42 -2.67 -0.27 -4.32
C GLU A 42 -3.56 0.11 -5.52
N ASN A 43 -3.38 -0.56 -6.66
CA ASN A 43 -4.25 -0.44 -7.82
C ASN A 43 -5.68 -0.98 -7.59
N HIS A 44 -5.93 -1.69 -6.49
CA HIS A 44 -7.26 -2.15 -6.09
C HIS A 44 -7.98 -1.21 -5.11
N ASN A 45 -7.33 -0.13 -4.67
CA ASN A 45 -7.97 0.89 -3.86
C ASN A 45 -8.96 1.73 -4.68
N PRO A 46 -9.85 2.52 -4.04
CA PRO A 46 -10.68 3.48 -4.76
C PRO A 46 -9.83 4.40 -5.66
N ALA A 47 -10.38 4.76 -6.83
CA ALA A 47 -9.67 5.46 -7.90
C ALA A 47 -8.46 4.71 -8.52
N GLY A 48 -8.23 3.44 -8.15
CA GLY A 48 -7.24 2.57 -8.78
C GLY A 48 -5.79 2.93 -8.50
N ALA A 49 -5.51 3.69 -7.44
CA ALA A 49 -4.17 4.16 -7.11
C ALA A 49 -3.98 4.41 -5.61
N PHE A 50 -2.72 4.38 -5.16
CA PHE A 50 -2.35 4.71 -3.78
C PHE A 50 -2.69 6.15 -3.38
N LYS A 51 -2.86 7.07 -4.34
CA LYS A 51 -3.03 8.51 -4.08
C LYS A 51 -4.28 8.83 -3.26
N VAL A 52 -5.28 7.95 -3.28
CA VAL A 52 -6.47 8.11 -2.46
C VAL A 52 -6.13 8.07 -0.96
N THR A 53 -5.02 7.44 -0.52
CA THR A 53 -4.64 7.45 0.90
C THR A 53 -4.11 8.81 1.35
N GLY A 54 -3.43 9.56 0.47
CA GLY A 54 -2.91 10.90 0.77
C GLY A 54 -3.82 12.05 0.36
N GLY A 55 -4.72 11.84 -0.60
CA GLY A 55 -5.65 12.85 -1.10
C GLY A 55 -6.94 13.00 -0.29
N MET A 56 -7.07 12.27 0.82
CA MET A 56 -8.21 12.37 1.74
C MET A 56 -8.06 13.54 2.75
N ILE A 57 -6.94 14.27 2.73
CA ILE A 57 -6.63 15.42 3.60
C ILE A 57 -6.26 16.63 2.76
#